data_AF-A0A199UQ88-F1
#
_entry.id   AF-A0A199UQ88-F1
#
_cell.length_a   1.000
_cell.length_b   1.000
_cell.length_c   1.000
_cell.angle_alpha   90.00
_cell.angle_beta   90.00
_cell.angle_gamma   90.00
#
_symmetry.space_group_name_H-M   'P 1'
#
loop_
_entity.id
_entity.type
_entity.pdbx_description
1 polymer ?
#
loop_
_entity_poly.entity_id
_entity_poly.type
_entity_poly.pdbx_seq_one_letter_code
_entity_poly.pdbx_strand_id
1 'polypeptide(L)' 'MQEVADLESFALMALSPLDGRYVQKVKDLSPFFSEYGLIRYRVLVEVKWLLKLSQVPEIKEVPTFRQGCRVFLGENCS' A
#
# COMPACT_ATOMS: atom_id res chain seq x y z
N MET A 1 -2.17 -2.82 -29.00
CA MET A 1 -1.73 -4.17 -29.38
C MET A 1 -0.33 -4.49 -28.84
N GLN A 2 0.54 -3.48 -28.62
CA GLN A 2 1.85 -3.65 -27.99
C GLN A 2 1.78 -4.02 -26.49
N GLU A 3 0.91 -3.38 -25.69
CA GLU A 3 0.81 -3.63 -24.23
C GLU A 3 0.39 -5.05 -23.85
N VAL A 4 -0.46 -5.69 -24.67
CA VAL A 4 -0.95 -7.05 -24.37
C VAL A 4 0.17 -8.07 -24.57
N ALA A 5 1.04 -7.86 -25.56
CA ALA A 5 2.19 -8.72 -25.82
C ALA A 5 3.23 -8.63 -24.69
N ASP A 6 3.44 -7.45 -24.12
CA ASP A 6 4.39 -7.25 -23.03
C ASP A 6 3.91 -7.90 -21.71
N LEU A 7 2.60 -7.84 -21.43
CA LEU A 7 2.00 -8.53 -20.27
C LEU A 7 2.04 -10.06 -20.41
N GLU A 8 1.78 -10.61 -21.61
CA GLU A 8 1.89 -12.05 -21.83
C GLU A 8 3.34 -12.54 -21.75
N SER A 9 4.29 -11.76 -22.27
CA SER A 9 5.73 -12.03 -22.12
C SER A 9 6.14 -12.09 -20.64
N PHE A 10 5.67 -11.14 -19.84
CA PHE A 10 5.94 -11.10 -18.40
C PHE A 10 5.35 -12.32 -17.68
N ALA A 11 4.14 -12.74 -18.03
CA ALA A 11 3.50 -13.92 -17.46
C ALA A 11 4.19 -15.24 -17.84
N LEU A 12 4.75 -15.34 -19.06
CA LEU A 12 5.51 -16.51 -19.53
C LEU A 12 6.91 -16.61 -18.90
N MET A 13 7.52 -15.47 -18.56
CA MET A 13 8.81 -15.39 -17.89
C MET A 13 8.72 -15.44 -16.35
N ALA A 14 7.50 -15.43 -15.78
CA ALA A 14 7.31 -15.49 -14.34
C ALA A 14 7.87 -16.80 -13.75
N LEU A 15 8.73 -16.67 -12.74
CA LEU A 15 9.32 -17.83 -12.05
C LEU A 15 8.26 -18.65 -11.29
N SER A 16 7.29 -17.97 -10.68
CA SER A 16 6.17 -18.59 -9.97
C SER A 16 4.93 -18.65 -10.85
N PRO A 17 4.20 -19.78 -10.90
CA PRO A 17 2.98 -19.88 -11.68
C PRO A 17 1.84 -19.00 -11.14
N LEU A 18 1.90 -18.57 -9.87
CA LEU A 18 0.92 -17.64 -9.27
C LEU A 18 0.97 -16.26 -9.93
N ASP A 19 2.17 -15.80 -10.29
CA ASP A 19 2.41 -14.48 -10.88
C ASP A 19 2.25 -14.48 -12.42
N GLY A 20 2.10 -15.66 -13.02
CA GLY A 20 1.90 -15.85 -14.46
C GLY A 20 0.64 -16.65 -14.77
N ARG A 21 0.77 -17.97 -14.98
CA ARG A 21 -0.33 -18.87 -15.41
C ARG A 21 -1.62 -18.73 -14.60
N TYR A 22 -1.52 -18.49 -13.29
CA TYR A 22 -2.66 -18.41 -12.39
C TYR A 22 -2.97 -16.98 -11.92
N VAL A 23 -2.39 -15.94 -12.54
CA VAL A 23 -2.59 -14.54 -12.14
C VAL A 23 -4.06 -14.16 -12.08
N GLN A 24 -4.87 -14.62 -13.03
CA GLN A 24 -6.32 -14.35 -13.06
C GLN A 24 -7.09 -14.99 -11.90
N LYS A 25 -6.53 -16.02 -11.26
CA LYS A 25 -7.11 -16.69 -10.09
C LYS A 25 -6.75 -15.99 -8.77
N VAL A 26 -5.66 -15.23 -8.75
CA VAL A 26 -5.13 -14.58 -7.55
C VAL A 26 -5.06 -13.05 -7.64
N LYS A 27 -5.55 -12.45 -8.74
CA LYS A 27 -5.48 -11.00 -8.97
C LYS A 27 -6.05 -10.17 -7.82
N ASP A 28 -7.09 -10.67 -7.14
CA ASP A 28 -7.74 -9.97 -6.03
C ASP A 28 -6.88 -9.97 -4.76
N LEU A 29 -5.85 -10.83 -4.70
CA LEU A 29 -4.87 -10.91 -3.62
C LEU A 29 -3.67 -9.99 -3.88
N SER A 30 -3.39 -9.61 -5.13
CA SER A 30 -2.27 -8.75 -5.51
C SER A 30 -2.22 -7.42 -4.75
N PRO A 31 -3.34 -6.72 -4.47
CA PRO A 31 -3.32 -5.50 -3.65
C PRO A 31 -2.84 -5.68 -2.20
N PHE A 32 -2.75 -6.91 -1.70
CA PHE A 32 -2.42 -7.21 -0.31
C PHE A 32 -1.05 -7.90 -0.16
N PHE A 33 -0.74 -8.86 -1.04
CA PHE A 33 0.43 -9.73 -0.91
C PHE A 33 1.57 -9.43 -1.88
N SER A 34 1.43 -8.39 -2.72
CA SER A 34 2.55 -7.89 -3.52
C SER A 34 3.43 -6.94 -2.69
N GLU A 35 4.61 -6.61 -3.23
CA GLU A 35 5.43 -5.51 -2.68
C GLU A 35 4.64 -4.20 -2.61
N TYR A 36 3.79 -3.92 -3.61
CA TYR A 36 2.88 -2.78 -3.56
C TYR A 36 1.95 -2.85 -2.34
N GLY A 37 1.32 -4.00 -2.09
CA GLY A 37 0.46 -4.20 -0.93
C GLY A 37 1.23 -3.99 0.38
N LEU A 38 2.41 -4.58 0.50
CA LEU A 38 3.28 -4.42 1.66
C LEU A 38 3.62 -2.94 1.90
N ILE A 39 4.07 -2.21 0.88
CA ILE A 39 4.43 -0.80 1.00
C ILE A 39 3.20 0.06 1.32
N ARG A 40 2.05 -0.17 0.67
CA ARG A 40 0.80 0.53 0.96
C ARG A 40 0.43 0.41 2.44
N TYR A 41 0.43 -0.82 2.97
CA TYR A 41 0.06 -1.04 4.37
C TYR A 41 1.11 -0.52 5.35
N ARG A 42 2.40 -0.54 5.01
CA ARG A 42 3.44 0.10 5.83
C ARG A 42 3.22 1.62 5.95
N VAL A 43 3.01 2.30 4.82
CA VAL A 43 2.73 3.76 4.81
C VAL A 43 1.48 4.06 5.63
N LEU A 44 0.40 3.28 5.46
CA LEU A 44 -0.83 3.44 6.23
C LEU A 44 -0.58 3.32 7.74
N VAL A 45 0.17 2.29 8.17
CA VAL A 45 0.50 2.08 9.58
C VAL A 45 1.37 3.21 10.13
N GLU A 46 2.41 3.62 9.39
CA GLU A 46 3.31 4.71 9.79
C GLU A 46 2.57 6.04 9.96
N VAL A 47 1.65 6.36 9.05
CA VAL A 47 0.81 7.57 9.14
C VAL A 47 -0.13 7.49 10.34
N LYS A 48 -0.83 6.37 10.54
CA LYS A 48 -1.72 6.20 11.71
C LYS A 48 -0.94 6.23 13.02
N TRP A 49 0.27 5.69 13.04
CA TRP A 49 1.16 5.72 14.19
C TRP A 49 1.56 7.17 14.51
N LEU A 50 2.01 7.93 13.52
CA LEU A 50 2.36 9.35 13.69
C LEU A 50 1.18 10.19 14.19
N LEU A 51 -0.01 9.99 13.60
CA LEU A 51 -1.24 10.65 14.06
C LEU A 51 -1.55 10.29 15.51
N LYS A 52 -1.38 9.02 15.90
CA LYS A 52 -1.61 8.57 17.28
C LYS A 52 -0.61 9.18 18.25
N LEU A 53 0.68 9.23 17.90
CA LEU A 53 1.71 9.87 18.71
C LEU A 53 1.37 11.35 18.98
N SER A 54 0.88 12.08 17.98
CA SER A 54 0.48 13.49 18.13
C SER A 54 -0.68 13.74 19.11
N GLN A 55 -1.40 12.67 19.50
CA GLN A 55 -2.54 12.73 20.42
C GLN A 55 -2.15 12.33 21.86
N VAL A 56 -0.89 11.94 22.10
CA VAL A 56 -0.39 11.55 23.42
C VAL A 56 0.22 12.78 24.11
N PRO A 57 -0.41 13.36 25.15
CA PRO A 57 0.05 14.60 25.78
C PRO A 57 1.45 14.53 26.39
N GLU A 58 1.90 13.33 26.78
CA GLU A 58 3.21 13.08 27.37
C GLU A 58 4.36 13.25 26.35
N ILE A 59 4.07 13.11 25.05
CA ILE A 59 5.07 13.21 23.97
C ILE A 59 5.06 14.64 23.44
N LYS A 60 5.97 15.47 23.97
CA LYS A 60 6.02 16.91 23.65
C LYS A 60 6.69 17.20 22.30
N GLU A 61 7.50 16.27 21.81
CA GLU A 61 8.22 16.36 20.53
C GLU A 61 7.28 16.31 19.32
N VAL A 62 6.10 15.72 19.49
CA VAL A 62 5.09 15.57 18.44
C VAL A 62 3.79 16.23 18.89
N PRO A 63 3.61 17.54 18.66
CA PRO A 63 2.39 18.23 19.04
C PRO A 63 1.21 17.77 18.17
N THR A 64 -0.01 17.95 18.69
CA THR A 64 -1.23 17.63 17.96
C THR A 64 -1.33 18.39 16.65
N PHE A 65 -1.56 17.66 15.55
CA PHE A 65 -1.70 18.27 14.24
C PHE A 65 -3.01 19.05 14.08
N ARG A 66 -2.96 20.12 13.28
CA ARG A 66 -4.15 20.88 12.87
C ARG A 66 -5.14 19.99 12.12
N GLN A 67 -6.43 20.32 12.20
CA GLN A 67 -7.51 19.54 11.60
C GLN A 67 -7.29 19.22 10.12
N GLY A 68 -6.88 20.20 9.30
CA GLY A 68 -6.62 19.97 7.87
C GLY A 68 -5.52 18.94 7.59
N CYS A 69 -4.47 18.91 8.42
CA CYS A 69 -3.39 17.92 8.31
C CYS A 69 -3.87 16.52 8.71
N ARG A 70 -4.66 16.42 9.79
CA ARG A 70 -5.26 15.15 10.22
C ARG A 70 -6.19 14.56 9.16
N VAL A 71 -7.00 15.41 8.51
CA VAL A 71 -7.90 15.01 7.43
C VAL A 71 -7.10 14.52 6.23
N PHE A 72 -6.10 15.29 5.79
CA PHE A 72 -5.24 14.90 4.67
C PHE A 72 -4.55 13.54 4.90
N LEU A 73 -3.94 13.35 6.08
CA LEU A 73 -3.27 12.11 6.45
C LEU A 73 -4.23 10.94 6.72
N GLY A 74 -5.47 11.21 7.14
CA GLY A 74 -6.48 10.19 7.43
C GLY A 74 -7.24 9.70 6.20
N GLU A 75 -7.68 10.61 5.34
CA GLU A 75 -8.56 10.30 4.19
C GLU A 75 -7.79 9.71 3.00
N ASN A 76 -6.57 10.17 2.73
CA ASN A 76 -5.78 9.69 1.59
C ASN A 76 -5.03 8.37 1.86
N CYS A 77 -5.09 7.86 3.11
CA CYS A 77 -4.46 6.59 3.51
C CYS A 77 -5.46 5.43 3.70
N SER A 78 -6.69 5.55 3.18
CA SER A 78 -7.70 4.49 3.20
C SER A 78 -7.62 3.60 1.96
#